data_AF-A9Z1K9-F1
#
_entry.id   AF-A9Z1K9-F1
#
_cell.length_a   1.000
_cell.length_b   1.000
_cell.length_c   1.000
_cell.angle_alpha   90.00
_cell.angle_beta   90.00
_cell.angle_gamma   90.00
#
_symmetry.space_group_name_H-M   'P 1'
#
loop_
_entity.id
_entity.type
_entity.pdbx_description
1 polymer ?
#
loop_
_entity_poly.entity_id
_entity_poly.type
_entity_poly.pdbx_seq_one_letter_code
_entity_poly.pdbx_strand_id
1 'polypeptide(L)'
;MYHYSTLFLLASGFVFSTAKCPANSFCFSPSRVNITVTCNKNDGFMSLKWKTEEKRSAVKIYNGVNLLEFVCGFPIGSSNIDVKTYKLETLKSENLTSCEIDFYPGDVLLMSESSSLKWSNEKSEFFNFHEICNPKIEGLSKEFKRLLVKLHAILMILGWLFFVPTGFLFARYGRQVFKNHTIYGMFVWFQIHRASTFIGVCCIVTSILCILISTNWTWKGTGSEAWYWTQWHTDFGTISTILAFSQPLNSLLRCPPSNSQRSIFNWAHRIVGLLSYTFAVAAIYVAAANYRKTWSEPTMEIVLTSVPTILCIATGFVVLYLESEQRNGYREVEMIEKSEKNSKKPERLQLIQISWMFAVVGICFGVAISLSLLIANGFKND
;
A
#
# COMPACT_ATOMS: atom_id res chain seq x y z
N MET A 1 -18.18 -0.18 -43.11
CA MET A 1 -16.86 -0.20 -43.78
C MET A 1 -16.00 0.81 -43.03
N TYR A 2 -15.13 0.31 -42.15
CA TYR A 2 -14.37 1.10 -41.19
C TYR A 2 -13.18 1.79 -41.87
N HIS A 3 -13.09 3.12 -41.76
CA HIS A 3 -11.82 3.83 -41.88
C HIS A 3 -11.82 5.00 -40.89
N TYR A 4 -11.30 4.73 -39.69
CA TYR A 4 -10.78 5.77 -38.81
C TYR A 4 -9.33 6.01 -39.22
N SER A 5 -9.08 7.09 -39.95
CA SER A 5 -7.73 7.61 -40.18
C SER A 5 -7.28 8.40 -38.96
N THR A 6 -6.25 7.86 -38.32
CA THR A 6 -5.39 8.48 -37.31
C THR A 6 -4.67 9.68 -37.91
N LEU A 7 -4.98 10.89 -37.42
CA LEU A 7 -4.13 12.07 -37.61
C LEU A 7 -3.46 12.41 -36.27
N PHE A 8 -2.22 11.98 -36.15
CA PHE A 8 -1.27 12.47 -35.13
C PHE A 8 -0.94 13.92 -35.46
N LEU A 9 -1.53 14.86 -34.72
CA LEU A 9 -1.07 16.24 -34.67
C LEU A 9 -0.04 16.38 -33.55
N LEU A 10 1.22 16.47 -33.97
CA LEU A 10 2.35 16.95 -33.18
C LEU A 10 2.08 18.40 -32.78
N ALA A 11 1.46 18.60 -31.61
CA ALA A 11 1.49 19.87 -30.92
C ALA A 11 2.83 19.98 -30.17
N SER A 12 3.88 20.38 -30.88
CA SER A 12 5.10 20.94 -30.29
C SER A 12 4.79 22.32 -29.71
N GLY A 13 4.04 22.34 -28.61
CA GLY A 13 3.93 23.51 -27.75
C GLY A 13 5.22 23.59 -26.95
N PHE A 14 5.93 24.71 -27.09
CA PHE A 14 6.98 25.12 -26.17
C PHE A 14 6.40 25.14 -24.75
N VAL A 15 6.58 24.05 -24.02
CA VAL A 15 6.36 24.00 -22.58
C VAL A 15 7.52 24.78 -21.99
N PHE A 16 7.30 26.09 -21.79
CA PHE A 16 8.05 26.81 -20.77
C PHE A 16 7.91 25.98 -19.49
N SER A 17 9.04 25.54 -18.95
CA SER A 17 9.12 24.92 -17.64
C SER A 17 8.46 25.89 -16.65
N THR A 18 7.17 25.68 -16.36
CA THR A 18 6.49 26.34 -15.25
C THR A 18 7.17 25.79 -14.02
N ALA A 19 8.13 26.55 -13.49
CA ALA A 19 8.82 26.20 -12.26
C ALA A 19 7.75 25.82 -11.23
N LYS A 20 7.77 24.56 -10.75
CA LYS A 20 6.82 24.09 -9.75
C LYS A 20 6.89 25.04 -8.55
N CYS A 21 5.75 25.60 -8.16
CA CYS A 21 5.68 26.47 -7.02
C CYS A 21 6.23 25.73 -5.78
N PRO A 22 7.25 26.28 -5.07
CA PRO A 22 7.83 25.62 -3.90
C PRO A 22 6.79 25.32 -2.81
N ALA A 23 7.04 24.30 -1.98
CA ALA A 23 6.20 24.04 -0.81
C ALA A 23 6.24 25.25 0.15
N ASN A 24 5.11 25.54 0.82
CA ASN A 24 4.92 26.72 1.67
C ASN A 24 5.11 28.05 0.93
N SER A 25 4.74 28.09 -0.36
CA SER A 25 4.80 29.31 -1.14
C SER A 25 3.55 29.50 -2.02
N PHE A 26 3.29 30.75 -2.37
CA PHE A 26 2.31 31.15 -3.38
C PHE A 26 3.05 31.79 -4.55
N CYS A 27 2.72 31.36 -5.77
CA CYS A 27 3.39 31.81 -6.98
C CYS A 27 2.40 32.51 -7.90
N PHE A 28 2.82 33.67 -8.42
CA PHE A 28 2.07 34.47 -9.37
C PHE A 28 3.00 34.87 -10.51
N SER A 29 2.62 34.56 -11.75
CA SER A 29 3.48 34.76 -12.92
C SER A 29 2.87 35.72 -13.97
N PRO A 30 2.72 37.03 -13.66
CA PRO A 30 2.19 38.03 -14.60
C PRO A 30 3.25 38.42 -15.65
N SER A 31 2.86 38.54 -16.93
CA SER A 31 3.69 39.11 -18.02
C SER A 31 5.20 38.80 -17.98
N ARG A 32 5.57 37.52 -17.84
CA ARG A 32 6.97 36.99 -17.74
C ARG A 32 7.73 37.32 -16.45
N VAL A 33 7.10 37.92 -15.46
CA VAL A 33 7.65 38.11 -14.11
C VAL A 33 7.22 36.91 -13.26
N ASN A 34 8.15 36.34 -12.50
CA ASN A 34 7.82 35.30 -11.53
C ASN A 34 7.88 35.89 -10.13
N ILE A 35 6.72 36.01 -9.49
CA ILE A 35 6.57 36.50 -8.12
C ILE A 35 6.27 35.29 -7.23
N THR A 36 6.99 35.18 -6.11
CA THR A 36 6.86 34.08 -5.15
C THR A 36 6.83 34.64 -3.75
N VAL A 37 5.80 34.30 -3.00
CA VAL A 37 5.68 34.58 -1.56
C VAL A 37 5.96 33.29 -0.81
N THR A 38 6.99 33.26 0.02
CA THR A 38 7.39 32.06 0.77
C THR A 38 7.31 32.33 2.27
N CYS A 39 6.77 31.38 3.04
CA CYS A 39 6.77 31.47 4.50
C CYS A 39 8.00 30.77 5.09
N ASN A 40 8.82 31.50 5.86
CA ASN A 40 9.90 30.90 6.64
C ASN A 40 9.42 30.62 8.07
N LYS A 41 9.07 29.35 8.34
CA LYS A 41 8.52 28.91 9.63
C LYS A 41 9.45 29.14 10.82
N ASN A 42 10.76 29.07 10.61
CA ASN A 42 11.71 29.08 11.73
C ASN A 42 11.85 30.48 12.34
N ASP A 43 11.73 31.52 11.52
CA ASP A 43 12.02 32.89 11.90
C ASP A 43 10.77 33.80 11.91
N GLY A 44 9.61 33.26 11.52
CA GLY A 44 8.31 33.95 11.55
C GLY A 44 8.13 35.08 10.53
N PHE A 45 9.06 35.25 9.58
CA PHE A 45 8.95 36.22 8.50
C PHE A 45 8.51 35.57 7.18
N MET A 46 7.97 36.40 6.29
CA MET A 46 7.64 36.04 4.93
C MET A 46 8.62 36.69 3.97
N SER A 47 8.95 35.96 2.90
CA SER A 47 9.86 36.42 1.86
C SER A 47 9.08 36.60 0.57
N LEU A 48 8.99 37.84 0.10
CA LEU A 48 8.45 38.20 -1.21
C LEU A 48 9.61 38.32 -2.19
N LYS A 49 9.66 37.40 -3.15
CA LYS A 49 10.70 37.33 -4.18
C LYS A 49 10.10 37.54 -5.55
N TRP A 50 10.73 38.36 -6.38
CA TRP A 50 10.38 38.43 -7.80
C TRP A 50 11.58 38.65 -8.71
N LYS A 51 11.46 38.18 -9.94
CA LYS A 51 12.46 38.37 -11.00
C LYS A 51 11.84 39.12 -12.17
N THR A 52 12.46 40.24 -12.54
CA THR A 52 11.99 41.12 -13.62
C THR A 52 13.15 41.69 -14.43
N GLU A 53 12.88 42.09 -15.67
CA GLU A 53 13.81 42.84 -16.52
C GLU A 53 13.85 44.34 -16.14
N GLU A 54 12.88 44.81 -15.36
CA GLU A 54 12.78 46.21 -14.94
C GLU A 54 13.81 46.57 -13.86
N LYS A 55 14.57 47.66 -14.07
CA LYS A 55 15.54 48.19 -13.09
C LYS A 55 14.89 48.74 -11.81
N ARG A 56 13.63 49.16 -11.91
CA ARG A 56 12.79 49.57 -10.79
C ARG A 56 11.43 48.93 -10.97
N SER A 57 11.00 48.16 -9.98
CA SER A 57 9.75 47.42 -10.00
C SER A 57 9.03 47.50 -8.67
N ALA A 58 7.71 47.31 -8.71
CA ALA A 58 6.86 47.35 -7.53
C ALA A 58 5.85 46.21 -7.55
N VAL A 59 5.82 45.44 -6.46
CA VAL A 59 4.78 44.43 -6.22
C VAL A 59 3.85 44.98 -5.15
N LYS A 60 2.53 44.90 -5.39
CA LYS A 60 1.53 45.31 -4.40
C LYS A 60 0.84 44.10 -3.79
N ILE A 61 0.62 44.13 -2.48
CA ILE A 61 -0.20 43.15 -1.75
C ILE A 61 -1.45 43.87 -1.25
N TYR A 62 -2.61 43.32 -1.57
CA TYR A 62 -3.91 43.86 -1.17
C TYR A 62 -4.71 42.83 -0.39
N ASN A 63 -5.07 43.13 0.86
CA ASN A 63 -5.84 42.23 1.73
C ASN A 63 -7.33 42.62 1.88
N GLY A 64 -7.83 43.57 1.07
CA GLY A 64 -9.20 44.10 1.18
C GLY A 64 -9.25 45.45 1.89
N VAL A 65 -8.42 45.66 2.91
CA VAL A 65 -8.40 46.89 3.72
C VAL A 65 -7.15 47.73 3.41
N ASN A 66 -5.99 47.08 3.36
CA ASN A 66 -4.68 47.70 3.19
C ASN A 66 -4.10 47.37 1.82
N LEU A 67 -3.46 48.37 1.22
CA LEU A 67 -2.65 48.21 0.00
C LEU A 67 -1.19 48.48 0.34
N LEU A 68 -0.38 47.45 0.23
CA LEU A 68 1.03 47.47 0.58
C LEU A 68 1.84 47.45 -0.69
N GLU A 69 2.81 48.35 -0.80
CA GLU A 69 3.64 48.47 -1.99
C GLU A 69 5.09 48.19 -1.62
N PHE A 70 5.65 47.17 -2.27
CA PHE A 70 7.01 46.71 -2.10
C PHE A 70 7.81 47.07 -3.35
N VAL A 71 8.71 48.05 -3.21
CA VAL A 71 9.47 48.61 -4.33
C VAL A 71 10.92 48.13 -4.27
N CYS A 72 11.44 47.70 -5.41
CA CYS A 72 12.83 47.30 -5.59
C CYS A 72 13.46 48.13 -6.71
N GLY A 73 14.64 48.72 -6.48
CA GLY A 73 15.33 49.64 -7.39
C GLY A 73 15.99 50.79 -6.62
N PHE A 74 16.76 51.66 -7.29
CA PHE A 74 17.45 52.80 -6.64
C PHE A 74 16.64 54.13 -6.76
N PRO A 75 16.57 54.95 -5.68
CA PRO A 75 17.02 54.63 -4.32
C PRO A 75 16.12 53.53 -3.72
N ILE A 76 16.75 52.59 -3.01
CA ILE A 76 16.05 51.51 -2.31
C ILE A 76 15.23 52.18 -1.21
N GLY A 77 13.90 52.20 -1.32
CA GLY A 77 13.02 52.70 -0.26
C GLY A 77 12.02 53.76 -0.70
N SER A 78 10.85 53.29 -1.13
CA SER A 78 9.57 53.93 -0.82
C SER A 78 8.52 52.85 -0.58
N SER A 79 8.84 51.85 0.27
CA SER A 79 7.84 50.92 0.77
C SER A 79 7.09 51.58 1.91
N ASN A 80 5.78 51.36 2.00
CA ASN A 80 4.96 51.93 3.07
C ASN A 80 5.14 51.21 4.43
N ILE A 81 6.19 50.40 4.62
CA ILE A 81 6.39 49.51 5.78
C ILE A 81 7.89 49.35 6.10
N ASP A 82 8.21 49.15 7.38
CA ASP A 82 9.49 48.63 7.87
C ASP A 82 9.74 47.21 7.37
N VAL A 83 10.63 47.10 6.38
CA VAL A 83 11.09 45.83 5.82
C VAL A 83 12.31 45.35 6.60
N LYS A 84 12.33 44.06 6.97
CA LYS A 84 13.44 43.47 7.72
C LYS A 84 14.73 43.47 6.92
N THR A 85 14.67 43.04 5.67
CA THR A 85 15.85 42.95 4.82
C THR A 85 15.48 43.10 3.35
N TYR A 86 16.30 43.83 2.61
CA TYR A 86 16.26 43.92 1.15
C TYR A 86 17.47 43.20 0.57
N LYS A 87 17.24 42.28 -0.36
CA LYS A 87 18.30 41.71 -1.20
C LYS A 87 18.02 41.99 -2.66
N LEU A 88 19.02 42.57 -3.33
CA LEU A 88 19.01 42.87 -4.75
C LEU A 88 20.17 42.14 -5.41
N GLU A 89 19.87 41.21 -6.31
CA GLU A 89 20.87 40.52 -7.12
C GLU A 89 20.67 40.85 -8.59
N THR A 90 21.66 41.48 -9.21
CA THR A 90 21.70 41.72 -10.65
C THR A 90 22.44 40.58 -11.35
N LEU A 91 21.70 39.67 -11.99
CA LEU A 91 22.30 38.58 -12.75
C LEU A 91 22.78 39.09 -14.11
N LYS A 92 24.09 39.31 -14.23
CA LYS A 92 24.76 39.79 -15.46
C LYS A 92 24.53 38.88 -16.68
N SER A 93 24.21 37.59 -16.48
CA SER A 93 24.03 36.63 -17.58
C SER A 93 22.65 36.69 -18.26
N GLU A 94 21.63 37.28 -17.62
CA GLU A 94 20.24 37.22 -18.10
C GLU A 94 19.54 38.58 -18.20
N ASN A 95 20.22 39.71 -17.92
CA ASN A 95 19.60 41.04 -17.79
C ASN A 95 18.41 41.08 -16.81
N LEU A 96 18.34 40.14 -15.87
CA LEU A 96 17.28 40.04 -14.89
C LEU A 96 17.74 40.60 -13.53
N THR A 97 16.84 41.33 -12.90
CA THR A 97 16.95 41.83 -11.54
C THR A 97 16.13 40.92 -10.62
N SER A 98 16.79 40.27 -9.67
CA SER A 98 16.14 39.46 -8.64
C SER A 98 16.00 40.29 -7.36
N CYS A 99 14.78 40.48 -6.91
CA CYS A 99 14.43 41.21 -5.70
C CYS A 99 13.86 40.24 -4.67
N GLU A 100 14.33 40.35 -3.43
CA GLU A 100 13.83 39.57 -2.29
C GLU A 100 13.66 40.52 -1.09
N ILE A 101 12.46 40.50 -0.53
CA ILE A 101 12.04 41.38 0.57
C ILE A 101 11.47 40.52 1.68
N ASP A 102 12.07 40.63 2.85
CA ASP A 102 11.61 39.91 4.04
C ASP A 102 10.79 40.85 4.94
N PHE A 103 9.57 40.45 5.29
CA PHE A 103 8.65 41.23 6.13
C PHE A 103 7.93 40.34 7.16
N TYR A 104 7.54 40.91 8.30
CA TYR A 104 6.76 40.21 9.31
C TYR A 104 5.26 40.40 9.04
N PRO A 105 4.47 39.32 8.90
CA PRO A 105 3.05 39.44 8.57
C PRO A 105 2.20 39.99 9.73
N GLY A 106 2.68 39.86 10.97
CA GLY A 106 2.05 40.39 12.18
C GLY A 106 2.06 41.92 12.23
N ASP A 107 3.15 42.55 11.80
CA ASP A 107 3.29 44.02 11.74
C ASP A 107 2.36 44.66 10.69
N VAL A 108 1.77 43.83 9.84
CA VAL A 108 1.08 44.26 8.61
C VAL A 108 -0.37 43.77 8.54
N LEU A 109 -0.88 43.14 9.61
CA LEU A 109 -2.27 42.62 9.68
C LEU A 109 -2.63 41.68 8.51
N LEU A 110 -1.66 40.96 7.97
CA LEU A 110 -1.84 40.11 6.79
C LEU A 110 -2.31 38.69 7.13
N MET A 111 -2.16 38.24 8.37
CA MET A 111 -2.38 36.83 8.72
C MET A 111 -3.85 36.38 8.75
N SER A 112 -4.80 37.30 8.89
CA SER A 112 -6.21 36.96 9.11
C SER A 112 -7.12 37.14 7.89
N GLU A 113 -6.62 37.69 6.78
CA GLU A 113 -7.45 38.09 5.64
C GLU A 113 -6.90 37.57 4.30
N SER A 114 -7.81 37.29 3.36
CA SER A 114 -7.47 36.87 2.00
C SER A 114 -6.76 38.01 1.28
N SER A 115 -5.53 37.75 0.82
CA SER A 115 -4.66 38.71 0.16
C SER A 115 -4.50 38.39 -1.32
N SER A 116 -4.25 39.39 -2.15
CA SER A 116 -3.95 39.23 -3.58
C SER A 116 -2.68 39.99 -3.92
N LEU A 117 -1.86 39.43 -4.82
CA LEU A 117 -0.73 40.10 -5.42
C LEU A 117 -1.19 40.90 -6.62
N LYS A 118 -0.65 42.09 -6.80
CA LYS A 118 -0.86 42.90 -7.99
C LYS A 118 0.48 43.32 -8.58
N TRP A 119 0.63 43.07 -9.87
CA TRP A 119 1.75 43.51 -10.69
C TRP A 119 1.20 44.35 -11.84
N SER A 120 1.57 45.62 -11.89
CA SER A 120 1.01 46.58 -12.86
C SER A 120 -0.53 46.55 -12.88
N ASN A 121 -1.15 45.98 -13.93
CA ASN A 121 -2.60 45.85 -14.04
C ASN A 121 -3.12 44.42 -13.77
N GLU A 122 -2.23 43.44 -13.65
CA GLU A 122 -2.59 42.05 -13.40
C GLU A 122 -2.70 41.77 -11.91
N LYS A 123 -3.69 40.97 -11.51
CA LYS A 123 -3.93 40.55 -10.14
C LYS A 123 -3.86 39.03 -10.05
N SER A 124 -3.30 38.51 -8.98
CA SER A 124 -3.37 37.09 -8.65
C SER A 124 -4.75 36.72 -8.11
N GLU A 125 -5.01 35.42 -8.03
CA GLU A 125 -6.05 34.89 -7.16
C GLU A 125 -5.79 35.29 -5.71
N PHE A 126 -6.86 35.31 -4.90
CA PHE A 126 -6.74 35.53 -3.47
C PHE A 126 -6.14 34.31 -2.79
N PHE A 127 -5.22 34.54 -1.85
CA PHE A 127 -4.56 33.52 -1.05
C PHE A 127 -4.55 33.95 0.43
N ASN A 128 -4.50 32.98 1.34
CA ASN A 128 -4.34 33.27 2.75
C ASN A 128 -2.91 32.98 3.20
N PHE A 129 -2.29 33.96 3.85
CA PHE A 129 -0.95 33.82 4.42
C PHE A 129 -0.86 32.70 5.46
N HIS A 130 -1.93 32.45 6.22
CA HIS A 130 -2.04 31.31 7.13
C HIS A 130 -1.99 29.97 6.37
N GLU A 131 -2.59 29.88 5.19
CA GLU A 131 -2.54 28.66 4.36
C GLU A 131 -1.17 28.47 3.69
N ILE A 132 -0.43 29.54 3.39
CA ILE A 132 0.96 29.43 2.92
C ILE A 132 1.86 28.90 4.05
N CYS A 133 1.71 29.45 5.26
CA CYS A 133 2.52 29.03 6.41
C CYS A 133 2.08 27.68 6.97
N ASN A 134 0.78 27.38 6.98
CA ASN A 134 0.21 26.11 7.38
C ASN A 134 -0.59 25.55 6.20
N PRO A 135 0.09 25.01 5.17
CA PRO A 135 -0.63 24.37 4.10
C PRO A 135 -1.48 23.27 4.73
N LYS A 136 -2.78 23.27 4.43
CA LYS A 136 -3.60 22.07 4.64
C LYS A 136 -2.81 20.94 4.01
N ILE A 137 -2.45 19.94 4.80
CA ILE A 137 -1.71 18.79 4.31
C ILE A 137 -2.67 18.04 3.39
N GLU A 138 -2.73 18.45 2.12
CA GLU A 138 -3.46 17.74 1.07
C GLU A 138 -2.66 16.48 0.77
N GLY A 139 -2.97 15.44 1.54
CA GLY A 139 -2.32 14.16 1.43
C GLY A 139 -2.05 13.53 2.78
N LEU A 140 -2.08 12.21 2.78
CA LEU A 140 -1.80 11.41 3.95
C LEU A 140 -0.35 11.64 4.42
N SER A 141 -0.13 11.90 5.72
CA SER A 141 1.21 12.16 6.27
C SER A 141 2.16 11.00 5.95
N LYS A 142 3.46 11.29 5.79
CA LYS A 142 4.48 10.26 5.50
C LYS A 142 4.45 9.13 6.54
N GLU A 143 4.24 9.49 7.80
CA GLU A 143 4.13 8.56 8.92
C GLU A 143 2.90 7.66 8.80
N PHE A 144 1.74 8.23 8.51
CA PHE A 144 0.52 7.42 8.36
C PHE A 144 0.57 6.54 7.11
N LYS A 145 1.18 7.02 6.01
CA LYS A 145 1.47 6.17 4.84
C LYS A 145 2.37 4.98 5.20
N ARG A 146 3.45 5.21 5.95
CA ARG A 146 4.34 4.15 6.46
C ARG A 146 3.59 3.17 7.37
N LEU A 147 2.72 3.67 8.26
CA LEU A 147 1.87 2.84 9.11
C LEU A 147 0.95 1.93 8.29
N LEU A 148 0.25 2.47 7.29
CA LEU A 148 -0.61 1.68 6.41
C LEU A 148 0.16 0.61 5.63
N VAL A 149 1.39 0.90 5.19
CA VAL A 149 2.26 -0.09 4.53
C VAL A 149 2.66 -1.21 5.50
N LYS A 150 2.99 -0.89 6.76
CA LYS A 150 3.26 -1.90 7.80
C LYS A 150 2.03 -2.77 8.08
N LEU A 151 0.87 -2.14 8.28
CA LEU A 151 -0.40 -2.85 8.49
C LEU A 151 -0.73 -3.77 7.32
N HIS A 152 -0.55 -3.29 6.08
CA HIS A 152 -0.73 -4.11 4.90
C HIS A 152 0.11 -5.41 4.97
N ALA A 153 1.41 -5.27 5.22
CA ALA A 153 2.31 -6.41 5.25
C ALA A 153 2.00 -7.38 6.42
N ILE A 154 1.75 -6.86 7.62
CA ILE A 154 1.40 -7.68 8.81
C ILE A 154 0.09 -8.46 8.57
N LEU A 155 -0.95 -7.78 8.08
CA LEU A 155 -2.24 -8.42 7.81
C LEU A 155 -2.13 -9.47 6.69
N MET A 156 -1.33 -9.23 5.65
CA MET A 156 -1.07 -10.24 4.61
C MET A 156 -0.36 -11.46 5.20
N ILE A 157 0.64 -11.27 6.06
CA ILE A 157 1.35 -12.38 6.72
C ILE A 157 0.42 -13.19 7.61
N LEU A 158 -0.36 -12.54 8.48
CA LEU A 158 -1.31 -13.25 9.35
C LEU A 158 -2.36 -14.00 8.54
N GLY A 159 -2.91 -13.37 7.50
CA GLY A 159 -3.87 -14.00 6.61
C GLY A 159 -3.29 -15.22 5.88
N TRP A 160 -2.18 -15.02 5.17
CA TRP A 160 -1.62 -16.02 4.25
C TRP A 160 -0.70 -17.04 4.91
N LEU A 161 0.04 -16.69 5.95
CA LEU A 161 1.00 -17.61 6.57
C LEU A 161 0.48 -18.26 7.85
N PHE A 162 -0.68 -17.84 8.38
CA PHE A 162 -1.28 -18.45 9.58
C PHE A 162 -2.73 -18.89 9.37
N PHE A 163 -3.66 -17.96 9.13
CA PHE A 163 -5.09 -18.28 9.09
C PHE A 163 -5.47 -19.21 7.93
N VAL A 164 -5.00 -18.93 6.72
CA VAL A 164 -5.28 -19.77 5.54
C VAL A 164 -4.67 -21.18 5.67
N PRO A 165 -3.38 -21.37 6.03
CA PRO A 165 -2.80 -22.68 6.28
C PRO A 165 -3.55 -23.48 7.36
N THR A 166 -3.94 -22.82 8.45
CA THR A 166 -4.77 -23.45 9.50
C THR A 166 -6.06 -24.01 8.90
N GLY A 167 -6.75 -23.22 8.07
CA GLY A 167 -7.95 -23.67 7.39
C GLY A 167 -7.72 -24.88 6.47
N PHE A 168 -6.62 -24.91 5.72
CA PHE A 168 -6.28 -26.05 4.86
C PHE A 168 -5.96 -27.31 5.67
N LEU A 169 -5.20 -27.18 6.74
CA LEU A 169 -4.78 -28.29 7.60
C LEU A 169 -5.98 -28.96 8.27
N PHE A 170 -6.89 -28.17 8.85
CA PHE A 170 -8.13 -28.70 9.44
C PHE A 170 -9.07 -29.30 8.40
N ALA A 171 -9.18 -28.71 7.21
CA ALA A 171 -9.95 -29.30 6.12
C ALA A 171 -9.43 -30.67 5.69
N ARG A 172 -8.13 -30.95 5.89
CA ARG A 172 -7.49 -32.19 5.45
C ARG A 172 -7.41 -33.26 6.53
N TYR A 173 -6.80 -32.95 7.67
CA TYR A 173 -6.63 -33.92 8.77
C TYR A 173 -7.82 -33.92 9.72
N GLY A 174 -8.40 -32.75 9.98
CA GLY A 174 -9.50 -32.61 10.92
C GLY A 174 -10.74 -33.43 10.53
N ARG A 175 -10.92 -33.75 9.24
CA ARG A 175 -12.01 -34.63 8.76
C ARG A 175 -12.01 -36.01 9.39
N GLN A 176 -10.83 -36.61 9.52
CA GLN A 176 -10.69 -37.96 10.07
C GLN A 176 -10.73 -37.93 11.59
N VAL A 177 -10.03 -36.96 12.18
CA VAL A 177 -9.87 -36.78 13.62
C VAL A 177 -11.19 -36.43 14.31
N PHE A 178 -11.88 -35.42 13.79
CA PHE A 178 -13.08 -34.86 14.42
C PHE A 178 -14.37 -35.33 13.72
N LYS A 179 -14.35 -36.53 13.12
CA LYS A 179 -15.49 -37.06 12.36
C LYS A 179 -16.75 -37.17 13.23
N ASN A 180 -16.60 -37.45 14.51
CA ASN A 180 -17.71 -37.65 15.45
C ASN A 180 -17.94 -36.45 16.36
N HIS A 181 -17.33 -35.29 16.08
CA HIS A 181 -17.41 -34.13 16.96
C HIS A 181 -18.00 -32.96 16.18
N THR A 182 -19.03 -32.35 16.76
CA THR A 182 -19.77 -31.25 16.15
C THR A 182 -19.84 -30.05 17.09
N ILE A 183 -19.71 -28.85 16.55
CA ILE A 183 -19.95 -27.58 17.23
C ILE A 183 -21.04 -26.83 16.45
N TYR A 184 -22.11 -26.44 17.14
CA TYR A 184 -23.32 -25.85 16.52
C TYR A 184 -23.88 -26.70 15.36
N GLY A 185 -23.96 -28.02 15.55
CA GLY A 185 -24.53 -28.96 14.57
C GLY A 185 -23.66 -29.24 13.34
N MET A 186 -22.45 -28.68 13.24
CA MET A 186 -21.52 -28.88 12.14
C MET A 186 -20.22 -29.52 12.63
N PHE A 187 -19.57 -30.34 11.80
CA PHE A 187 -18.29 -30.96 12.17
C PHE A 187 -17.23 -29.93 12.58
N VAL A 188 -16.51 -30.19 13.67
CA VAL A 188 -15.50 -29.28 14.25
C VAL A 188 -14.50 -28.81 13.18
N TRP A 189 -13.97 -29.74 12.39
CA TRP A 189 -12.99 -29.42 11.34
C TRP A 189 -13.54 -28.42 10.32
N PHE A 190 -14.83 -28.51 10.00
CA PHE A 190 -15.48 -27.66 9.02
C PHE A 190 -15.70 -26.26 9.58
N GLN A 191 -16.03 -26.15 10.87
CA GLN A 191 -16.15 -24.88 11.56
C GLN A 191 -14.80 -24.17 11.67
N ILE A 192 -13.74 -24.89 12.06
CA ILE A 192 -12.39 -24.31 12.14
C ILE A 192 -11.92 -23.88 10.74
N HIS A 193 -12.12 -24.70 9.71
CA HIS A 193 -11.82 -24.34 8.33
C HIS A 193 -12.52 -23.04 7.90
N ARG A 194 -13.84 -22.95 8.14
CA ARG A 194 -14.61 -21.74 7.80
C ARG A 194 -14.18 -20.52 8.59
N ALA A 195 -14.03 -20.63 9.91
CA ALA A 195 -13.67 -19.51 10.76
C ALA A 195 -12.27 -18.98 10.40
N SER A 196 -11.27 -19.86 10.30
CA SER A 196 -9.90 -19.47 9.96
C SER A 196 -9.80 -18.85 8.57
N THR A 197 -10.39 -19.47 7.53
CA THR A 197 -10.35 -18.90 6.17
C THR A 197 -11.14 -17.59 6.06
N PHE A 198 -12.26 -17.44 6.78
CA PHE A 198 -13.02 -16.19 6.83
C PHE A 198 -12.21 -15.07 7.49
N ILE A 199 -11.60 -15.33 8.64
CA ILE A 199 -10.70 -14.36 9.29
C ILE A 199 -9.54 -14.01 8.37
N GLY A 200 -8.95 -14.99 7.69
CA GLY A 200 -7.91 -14.77 6.69
C GLY A 200 -8.33 -13.83 5.57
N VAL A 201 -9.53 -14.04 4.99
CA VAL A 201 -10.09 -13.16 3.96
C VAL A 201 -10.33 -11.75 4.50
N CYS A 202 -10.83 -11.60 5.73
CA CYS A 202 -10.98 -10.29 6.37
C CYS A 202 -9.64 -9.55 6.53
N CYS A 203 -8.57 -10.26 6.94
CA CYS A 203 -7.22 -9.71 6.98
C CYS A 203 -6.77 -9.23 5.60
N ILE A 204 -6.97 -10.04 4.55
CA ILE A 204 -6.57 -9.72 3.16
C ILE A 204 -7.31 -8.49 2.65
N VAL A 205 -8.64 -8.43 2.81
CA VAL A 205 -9.45 -7.28 2.37
C VAL A 205 -9.04 -6.00 3.09
N THR A 206 -8.89 -6.06 4.42
CA THR A 206 -8.43 -4.91 5.22
C THR A 206 -7.04 -4.44 4.78
N SER A 207 -6.14 -5.39 4.53
CA SER A 207 -4.79 -5.12 4.05
C SER A 207 -4.75 -4.41 2.69
N ILE A 208 -5.62 -4.82 1.76
CA ILE A 208 -5.72 -4.16 0.44
C ILE A 208 -6.25 -2.74 0.59
N LEU A 209 -7.23 -2.50 1.46
CA LEU A 209 -7.69 -1.14 1.75
C LEU A 209 -6.55 -0.28 2.32
N CYS A 210 -5.74 -0.81 3.24
CA CYS A 210 -4.58 -0.09 3.76
C CYS A 210 -3.61 0.34 2.65
N ILE A 211 -3.22 -0.56 1.74
CA ILE A 211 -2.25 -0.22 0.69
C ILE A 211 -2.84 0.69 -0.37
N LEU A 212 -4.12 0.54 -0.72
CA LEU A 212 -4.80 1.44 -1.66
C LEU A 212 -4.89 2.86 -1.09
N ILE A 213 -5.25 3.03 0.18
CA ILE A 213 -5.27 4.34 0.84
C ILE A 213 -3.86 4.95 0.88
N SER A 214 -2.84 4.15 1.24
CA SER A 214 -1.45 4.63 1.29
C SER A 214 -0.91 5.10 -0.06
N THR A 215 -1.39 4.46 -1.15
CA THR A 215 -1.00 4.75 -2.53
C THR A 215 -1.96 5.72 -3.23
N ASN A 216 -2.89 6.36 -2.51
CA ASN A 216 -3.92 7.21 -3.08
C ASN A 216 -4.65 6.54 -4.28
N TRP A 217 -5.01 5.27 -4.12
CA TRP A 217 -5.73 4.46 -5.12
C TRP A 217 -5.03 4.34 -6.48
N THR A 218 -3.71 4.58 -6.52
CA THR A 218 -2.92 4.50 -7.75
C THR A 218 -2.51 3.06 -8.02
N TRP A 219 -2.81 2.54 -9.20
CA TRP A 219 -2.32 1.23 -9.64
C TRP A 219 -0.80 1.20 -9.73
N LYS A 220 -0.19 0.14 -9.19
CA LYS A 220 1.28 -0.06 -9.15
C LYS A 220 1.74 -1.38 -9.78
N GLY A 221 0.82 -2.12 -10.43
CA GLY A 221 1.12 -3.36 -11.12
C GLY A 221 1.66 -3.16 -12.54
N THR A 222 1.62 -4.21 -13.35
CA THR A 222 2.01 -4.15 -14.78
C THR A 222 1.31 -2.99 -15.49
N GLY A 223 2.08 -2.27 -16.30
CA GLY A 223 1.61 -1.09 -17.05
C GLY A 223 1.66 0.23 -16.27
N SER A 224 2.19 0.23 -15.04
CA SER A 224 2.46 1.45 -14.27
C SER A 224 3.93 1.88 -14.33
N GLU A 225 4.22 3.12 -13.97
CA GLU A 225 5.59 3.65 -13.79
C GLU A 225 6.25 3.18 -12.47
N ALA A 226 5.70 2.16 -11.81
CA ALA A 226 6.25 1.65 -10.56
C ALA A 226 7.54 0.85 -10.80
N TRP A 227 8.36 0.73 -9.76
CA TRP A 227 9.56 -0.12 -9.80
C TRP A 227 9.20 -1.57 -10.17
N TYR A 228 10.04 -2.24 -10.96
CA TYR A 228 9.81 -3.59 -11.51
C TYR A 228 9.28 -4.60 -10.48
N TRP A 229 9.94 -4.74 -9.33
CA TRP A 229 9.52 -5.68 -8.30
C TRP A 229 8.21 -5.28 -7.61
N THR A 230 7.89 -3.98 -7.60
CA THR A 230 6.56 -3.52 -7.16
C THR A 230 5.47 -3.94 -8.11
N GLN A 231 5.70 -3.90 -9.42
CA GLN A 231 4.73 -4.37 -10.39
C GLN A 231 4.39 -5.84 -10.16
N TRP A 232 5.41 -6.70 -10.08
CA TRP A 232 5.24 -8.13 -9.81
C TRP A 232 4.57 -8.43 -8.47
N HIS A 233 4.97 -7.75 -7.40
CA HIS A 233 4.32 -7.92 -6.10
C HIS A 233 2.84 -7.55 -6.17
N THR A 234 2.52 -6.41 -6.81
CA THR A 234 1.13 -5.96 -6.98
C THR A 234 0.32 -6.92 -7.84
N ASP A 235 0.87 -7.43 -8.94
CA ASP A 235 0.15 -8.35 -9.83
C ASP A 235 -0.14 -9.68 -9.13
N PHE A 236 0.87 -10.32 -8.55
CA PHE A 236 0.68 -11.58 -7.82
C PHE A 236 -0.25 -11.41 -6.62
N GLY A 237 -0.09 -10.33 -5.85
CA GLY A 237 -0.98 -10.02 -4.73
C GLY A 237 -2.43 -9.82 -5.17
N THR A 238 -2.65 -9.08 -6.27
CA THR A 238 -3.99 -8.81 -6.80
C THR A 238 -4.67 -10.07 -7.31
N ILE A 239 -3.96 -10.89 -8.11
CA ILE A 239 -4.48 -12.18 -8.60
C ILE A 239 -4.85 -13.07 -7.40
N SER A 240 -3.94 -13.18 -6.42
CA SER A 240 -4.18 -13.96 -5.22
C SER A 240 -5.44 -13.49 -4.48
N THR A 241 -5.57 -12.19 -4.24
CA THR A 241 -6.72 -11.61 -3.52
C THR A 241 -8.04 -11.85 -4.25
N ILE A 242 -8.09 -11.68 -5.57
CA ILE A 242 -9.31 -11.94 -6.36
C ILE A 242 -9.74 -13.40 -6.19
N LEU A 243 -8.78 -14.33 -6.33
CA LEU A 243 -9.05 -15.75 -6.14
C LEU A 243 -9.49 -16.05 -4.70
N ALA A 244 -8.88 -15.42 -3.69
CA ALA A 244 -9.24 -15.60 -2.27
C ALA A 244 -10.66 -15.13 -1.98
N PHE A 245 -11.03 -13.94 -2.47
CA PHE A 245 -12.36 -13.35 -2.28
C PHE A 245 -13.45 -14.14 -3.03
N SER A 246 -13.10 -14.79 -4.14
CA SER A 246 -14.03 -15.67 -4.85
C SER A 246 -14.39 -16.93 -4.05
N GLN A 247 -13.59 -17.34 -3.06
CA GLN A 247 -13.80 -18.60 -2.34
C GLN A 247 -15.06 -18.62 -1.46
N PRO A 248 -15.33 -17.58 -0.63
CA PRO A 248 -16.62 -17.46 0.04
C PRO A 248 -17.80 -17.46 -0.93
N LEU A 249 -17.70 -16.76 -2.07
CA LEU A 249 -18.76 -16.69 -3.08
C LEU A 249 -19.02 -18.06 -3.72
N ASN A 250 -17.96 -18.76 -4.13
CA ASN A 250 -18.04 -20.13 -4.63
C ASN A 250 -18.70 -21.05 -3.58
N SER A 251 -18.37 -20.86 -2.30
CA SER A 251 -18.95 -21.66 -1.20
C SER A 251 -20.46 -21.48 -1.03
N LEU A 252 -21.05 -20.38 -1.53
CA LEU A 252 -22.51 -20.19 -1.56
C LEU A 252 -23.18 -21.10 -2.61
N LEU A 253 -22.46 -21.46 -3.67
CA LEU A 253 -22.94 -22.37 -4.73
C LEU A 253 -22.77 -23.85 -4.35
N ARG A 254 -22.40 -24.14 -3.09
CA ARG A 254 -22.08 -25.49 -2.63
C ARG A 254 -23.34 -26.37 -2.57
N CYS A 255 -23.42 -27.35 -3.46
CA CYS A 255 -24.44 -28.39 -3.47
C CYS A 255 -24.39 -29.31 -2.22
N PRO A 256 -25.49 -29.99 -1.84
CA PRO A 256 -25.51 -30.94 -0.72
C PRO A 256 -24.56 -32.13 -0.94
N PRO A 257 -24.12 -32.83 0.13
CA PRO A 257 -23.12 -33.90 0.04
C PRO A 257 -23.51 -35.07 -0.87
N SER A 258 -24.80 -35.36 -1.03
CA SER A 258 -25.34 -36.44 -1.84
C SER A 258 -25.38 -36.13 -3.35
N ASN A 259 -25.16 -34.88 -3.75
CA ASN A 259 -25.27 -34.48 -5.14
C ASN A 259 -23.99 -34.85 -5.93
N SER A 260 -24.14 -35.42 -7.12
CA SER A 260 -23.01 -35.82 -8.00
C SER A 260 -22.11 -34.63 -8.39
N GLN A 261 -22.67 -33.43 -8.52
CA GLN A 261 -21.91 -32.21 -8.82
C GLN A 261 -21.00 -31.77 -7.66
N ARG A 262 -21.15 -32.36 -6.47
CA ARG A 262 -20.31 -32.05 -5.31
C ARG A 262 -18.83 -32.32 -5.58
N SER A 263 -18.51 -33.31 -6.42
CA SER A 263 -17.12 -33.60 -6.82
C SER A 263 -16.50 -32.44 -7.58
N ILE A 264 -17.23 -31.87 -8.55
CA ILE A 264 -16.80 -30.72 -9.36
C ILE A 264 -16.55 -29.51 -8.45
N PHE A 265 -17.51 -29.20 -7.57
CA PHE A 265 -17.34 -28.12 -6.59
C PHE A 265 -16.08 -28.32 -5.72
N ASN A 266 -15.87 -29.52 -5.19
CA ASN A 266 -14.73 -29.80 -4.32
C ASN A 266 -13.39 -29.61 -5.07
N TRP A 267 -13.31 -30.04 -6.33
CA TRP A 267 -12.12 -29.85 -7.16
C TRP A 267 -11.88 -28.39 -7.52
N ALA A 268 -12.93 -27.67 -7.96
CA ALA A 268 -12.84 -26.26 -8.29
C ALA A 268 -12.41 -25.43 -7.07
N HIS A 269 -13.07 -25.61 -5.92
CA HIS A 269 -12.73 -24.94 -4.66
C HIS A 269 -11.27 -25.19 -4.26
N ARG A 270 -10.81 -26.45 -4.39
CA ARG A 270 -9.42 -26.83 -4.09
C ARG A 270 -8.41 -26.16 -5.03
N ILE A 271 -8.64 -26.21 -6.34
CA ILE A 271 -7.71 -25.64 -7.34
C ILE A 271 -7.59 -24.13 -7.13
N VAL A 272 -8.72 -23.42 -7.04
CA VAL A 272 -8.72 -21.97 -6.83
C VAL A 272 -8.01 -21.60 -5.52
N GLY A 273 -8.17 -22.42 -4.48
CA GLY A 273 -7.57 -22.18 -3.17
C GLY A 273 -6.05 -22.35 -3.21
N LEU A 274 -5.59 -23.39 -3.90
CA LEU A 274 -4.17 -23.65 -4.11
C LEU A 274 -3.52 -22.54 -4.95
N LEU A 275 -4.13 -22.16 -6.08
CA LEU A 275 -3.62 -21.09 -6.93
C LEU A 275 -3.55 -19.76 -6.17
N SER A 276 -4.60 -19.42 -5.44
CA SER A 276 -4.64 -18.21 -4.61
C SER A 276 -3.48 -18.18 -3.60
N TYR A 277 -3.25 -19.30 -2.90
CA TYR A 277 -2.14 -19.44 -1.96
C TYR A 277 -0.77 -19.36 -2.66
N THR A 278 -0.59 -20.01 -3.81
CA THR A 278 0.66 -19.97 -4.57
C THR A 278 1.03 -18.54 -5.00
N PHE A 279 0.07 -17.78 -5.54
CA PHE A 279 0.30 -16.38 -5.91
C PHE A 279 0.58 -15.50 -4.68
N ALA A 280 -0.09 -15.75 -3.54
CA ALA A 280 0.20 -15.03 -2.30
C ALA A 280 1.65 -15.24 -1.84
N VAL A 281 2.08 -16.50 -1.79
CA VAL A 281 3.44 -16.85 -1.37
C VAL A 281 4.47 -16.23 -2.31
N ALA A 282 4.24 -16.26 -3.64
CA ALA A 282 5.10 -15.58 -4.60
C ALA A 282 5.20 -14.07 -4.33
N ALA A 283 4.07 -13.39 -4.05
CA ALA A 283 4.06 -11.97 -3.70
C ALA A 283 4.84 -11.68 -2.40
N ILE A 284 4.71 -12.54 -1.38
CA ILE A 284 5.45 -12.40 -0.11
C ILE A 284 6.96 -12.61 -0.34
N TYR A 285 7.36 -13.59 -1.17
CA TYR A 285 8.76 -13.77 -1.52
C TYR A 285 9.34 -12.58 -2.26
N VAL A 286 8.59 -11.97 -3.19
CA VAL A 286 9.01 -10.74 -3.85
C VAL A 286 9.24 -9.64 -2.82
N ALA A 287 8.36 -9.50 -1.82
CA ALA A 287 8.53 -8.53 -0.74
C ALA A 287 9.77 -8.83 0.10
N ALA A 288 9.92 -10.03 0.64
CA ALA A 288 11.06 -10.44 1.47
C ALA A 288 12.41 -10.30 0.74
N ALA A 289 12.44 -10.56 -0.57
CA ALA A 289 13.65 -10.46 -1.37
C ALA A 289 14.01 -9.03 -1.79
N ASN A 290 13.07 -8.09 -1.84
CA ASN A 290 13.30 -6.81 -2.53
C ASN A 290 12.95 -5.56 -1.68
N TYR A 291 12.09 -5.65 -0.67
CA TYR A 291 11.49 -4.48 -0.01
C TYR A 291 12.29 -3.99 1.22
N ARG A 292 13.56 -3.64 1.03
CA ARG A 292 14.54 -3.38 2.12
C ARG A 292 14.16 -2.31 3.13
N LYS A 293 13.29 -1.36 2.78
CA LYS A 293 12.81 -0.33 3.72
C LYS A 293 11.87 -0.89 4.79
N THR A 294 11.01 -1.81 4.40
CA THR A 294 10.02 -2.45 5.29
C THR A 294 10.55 -3.77 5.85
N TRP A 295 11.26 -4.51 5.01
CA TRP A 295 11.82 -5.85 5.22
C TRP A 295 13.35 -5.73 5.32
N SER A 296 13.83 -5.35 6.51
CA SER A 296 15.22 -4.95 6.73
C SER A 296 16.19 -6.11 6.94
N GLU A 297 15.70 -7.32 7.22
CA GLU A 297 16.50 -8.50 7.56
C GLU A 297 16.35 -9.63 6.52
N PRO A 298 16.91 -9.46 5.29
CA PRO A 298 16.66 -10.33 4.14
C PRO A 298 16.68 -11.82 4.43
N THR A 299 17.75 -12.26 5.10
CA THR A 299 18.04 -13.68 5.28
C THR A 299 17.01 -14.28 6.22
N MET A 300 16.75 -13.62 7.35
CA MET A 300 15.76 -14.07 8.33
C MET A 300 14.37 -14.10 7.72
N GLU A 301 14.03 -13.07 6.94
CA GLU A 301 12.72 -12.92 6.32
C GLU A 301 12.45 -13.97 5.23
N ILE A 302 13.44 -14.26 4.38
CA ILE A 302 13.34 -15.32 3.37
C ILE A 302 13.25 -16.69 4.04
N VAL A 303 14.07 -16.95 5.06
CA VAL A 303 14.04 -18.21 5.81
C VAL A 303 12.66 -18.41 6.47
N LEU A 304 12.18 -17.40 7.20
CA LEU A 304 10.89 -17.45 7.88
C LEU A 304 9.74 -17.62 6.88
N THR A 305 9.73 -16.90 5.76
CA THR A 305 8.72 -17.06 4.69
C THR A 305 8.73 -18.47 4.10
N SER A 306 9.90 -19.11 4.05
CA SER A 306 10.05 -20.45 3.48
C SER A 306 9.49 -21.56 4.37
N VAL A 307 9.52 -21.39 5.70
CA VAL A 307 9.11 -22.45 6.64
C VAL A 307 7.64 -22.88 6.45
N PRO A 308 6.63 -21.99 6.46
CA PRO A 308 5.23 -22.40 6.23
C PRO A 308 5.02 -23.02 4.85
N THR A 309 5.71 -22.50 3.83
CA THR A 309 5.62 -23.00 2.46
C THR A 309 6.13 -24.44 2.37
N ILE A 310 7.31 -24.71 2.93
CA ILE A 310 7.90 -26.06 2.97
C ILE A 310 7.02 -27.00 3.80
N LEU A 311 6.52 -26.55 4.96
CA LEU A 311 5.64 -27.37 5.79
C LEU A 311 4.33 -27.71 5.08
N CYS A 312 3.73 -26.77 4.34
CA CYS A 312 2.53 -27.03 3.54
C CYS A 312 2.81 -28.05 2.43
N ILE A 313 3.95 -27.94 1.74
CA ILE A 313 4.37 -28.89 0.70
C ILE A 313 4.62 -30.28 1.30
N ALA A 314 5.41 -30.37 2.37
CA ALA A 314 5.69 -31.61 3.08
C ALA A 314 4.41 -32.29 3.56
N THR A 315 3.49 -31.50 4.12
CA THR A 315 2.16 -31.96 4.51
C THR A 315 1.38 -32.50 3.31
N GLY A 316 1.41 -31.81 2.17
CA GLY A 316 0.80 -32.27 0.92
C GLY A 316 1.33 -33.65 0.51
N PHE A 317 2.66 -33.85 0.53
CA PHE A 317 3.29 -35.13 0.23
C PHE A 317 2.92 -36.23 1.22
N VAL A 318 2.94 -35.94 2.53
CA VAL A 318 2.52 -36.90 3.57
C VAL A 318 1.09 -37.35 3.31
N VAL A 319 0.18 -36.45 2.96
CA VAL A 319 -1.20 -36.88 2.71
C VAL A 319 -1.33 -37.69 1.43
N LEU A 320 -0.65 -37.32 0.35
CA LEU A 320 -0.65 -38.11 -0.88
C LEU A 320 -0.11 -39.52 -0.63
N TYR A 321 0.94 -39.64 0.17
CA TYR A 321 1.51 -40.92 0.58
C TYR A 321 0.50 -41.75 1.39
N LEU A 322 -0.14 -41.16 2.41
CA LEU A 322 -1.12 -41.87 3.23
C LEU A 322 -2.36 -42.30 2.42
N GLU A 323 -2.83 -41.47 1.48
CA GLU A 323 -3.95 -41.84 0.60
C GLU A 323 -3.56 -42.90 -0.44
N SER A 324 -2.28 -42.94 -0.85
CA SER A 324 -1.74 -44.00 -1.70
C SER A 324 -1.71 -45.33 -0.95
N GLU A 325 -1.13 -45.33 0.27
CA GLU A 325 -1.11 -46.48 1.17
C GLU A 325 -2.52 -47.01 1.45
N GLN A 326 -3.47 -46.11 1.77
CA GLN A 326 -4.83 -46.51 2.08
C GLN A 326 -5.56 -47.10 0.85
N ARG A 327 -5.28 -46.61 -0.36
CA ARG A 327 -5.80 -47.20 -1.61
C ARG A 327 -5.17 -48.56 -1.93
N ASN A 328 -3.87 -48.71 -1.73
CA ASN A 328 -3.18 -49.98 -1.93
C ASN A 328 -3.65 -51.03 -0.91
N GLY A 329 -3.78 -50.65 0.36
CA GLY A 329 -4.32 -51.51 1.40
C GLY A 329 -5.77 -51.93 1.15
N TYR A 330 -6.62 -51.05 0.58
CA TYR A 330 -7.97 -51.45 0.20
C TYR A 330 -7.98 -52.45 -0.95
N ARG A 331 -7.12 -52.26 -1.97
CA ARG A 331 -6.93 -53.24 -3.05
C ARG A 331 -6.42 -54.60 -2.55
N GLU A 332 -5.55 -54.61 -1.54
CA GLU A 332 -5.10 -55.84 -0.88
C GLU A 332 -6.21 -56.48 -0.03
N VAL A 333 -6.99 -55.69 0.72
CA VAL A 333 -8.06 -56.24 1.58
C VAL A 333 -9.25 -56.76 0.77
N GLU A 334 -9.56 -56.17 -0.38
CA GLU A 334 -10.53 -56.72 -1.33
C GLU A 334 -10.05 -58.07 -1.91
N MET A 335 -8.74 -58.33 -1.89
CA MET A 335 -8.13 -59.63 -2.22
C MET A 335 -7.97 -60.55 -0.99
N ILE A 336 -7.97 -60.01 0.23
CA ILE A 336 -7.68 -60.71 1.50
C ILE A 336 -8.85 -60.61 2.48
N GLU A 337 -10.12 -60.61 2.02
CA GLU A 337 -11.31 -60.66 2.90
C GLU A 337 -11.46 -62.01 3.67
N LYS A 338 -10.33 -62.65 4.01
CA LYS A 338 -10.21 -63.89 4.78
C LYS A 338 -9.40 -63.80 6.07
N SER A 339 -8.85 -62.66 6.50
CA SER A 339 -8.17 -62.61 7.80
C SER A 339 -8.13 -61.24 8.50
N GLU A 340 -8.85 -61.22 9.63
CA GLU A 340 -8.76 -60.40 10.84
C GLU A 340 -8.30 -58.93 10.80
N LYS A 341 -9.26 -58.08 11.20
CA LYS A 341 -9.15 -56.66 11.50
C LYS A 341 -8.13 -56.40 12.61
N ASN A 342 -7.01 -55.76 12.27
CA ASN A 342 -6.06 -55.25 13.23
C ASN A 342 -6.47 -53.81 13.70
N SER A 343 -7.25 -53.75 14.78
CA SER A 343 -7.89 -52.51 15.29
C SER A 343 -6.95 -51.45 15.87
N LYS A 344 -5.65 -51.73 16.10
CA LYS A 344 -4.72 -50.80 16.78
C LYS A 344 -3.92 -49.87 15.85
N LYS A 345 -3.74 -50.23 14.57
CA LYS A 345 -3.02 -49.40 13.59
C LYS A 345 -3.68 -48.02 13.29
N PRO A 346 -5.03 -47.86 13.25
CA PRO A 346 -5.65 -46.58 12.90
C PRO A 346 -5.50 -45.50 13.97
N GLU A 347 -5.56 -45.85 15.26
CA GLU A 347 -5.48 -44.86 16.35
C GLU A 347 -4.11 -44.17 16.42
N ARG A 348 -3.01 -44.94 16.30
CA ARG A 348 -1.65 -44.38 16.34
C ARG A 348 -1.39 -43.43 15.17
N LEU A 349 -1.90 -43.76 13.98
CA LEU A 349 -1.76 -42.91 12.80
C LEU A 349 -2.56 -41.61 12.96
N GLN A 350 -3.78 -41.67 13.51
CA GLN A 350 -4.58 -40.49 13.81
C GLN A 350 -3.86 -39.58 14.82
N LEU A 351 -3.29 -40.15 15.89
CA LEU A 351 -2.55 -39.36 16.88
C LEU A 351 -1.36 -38.62 16.24
N ILE A 352 -0.58 -39.29 15.38
CA ILE A 352 0.54 -38.67 14.66
C ILE A 352 0.04 -37.54 13.74
N GLN A 353 -1.06 -37.75 13.01
CA GLN A 353 -1.65 -36.72 12.15
C GLN A 353 -2.11 -35.49 12.95
N ILE A 354 -2.71 -35.71 14.13
CA ILE A 354 -3.15 -34.64 15.03
C ILE A 354 -1.93 -33.84 15.52
N SER A 355 -0.93 -34.54 16.07
CA SER A 355 0.29 -33.90 16.56
C SER A 355 1.00 -33.11 15.46
N TRP A 356 1.09 -33.68 14.24
CA TRP A 356 1.65 -32.98 13.08
C TRP A 356 0.84 -31.73 12.72
N MET A 357 -0.48 -31.85 12.65
CA MET A 357 -1.37 -30.74 12.33
C MET A 357 -1.19 -29.57 13.31
N PHE A 358 -1.24 -29.83 14.61
CA PHE A 358 -1.06 -28.78 15.63
C PHE A 358 0.37 -28.22 15.65
N ALA A 359 1.39 -29.05 15.44
CA ALA A 359 2.76 -28.58 15.32
C ALA A 359 2.93 -27.62 14.12
N VAL A 360 2.41 -27.98 12.94
CA VAL A 360 2.49 -27.11 11.76
C VAL A 360 1.73 -25.81 11.99
N VAL A 361 0.52 -25.85 12.57
CA VAL A 361 -0.24 -24.64 12.91
C VAL A 361 0.54 -23.76 13.90
N GLY A 362 1.13 -24.34 14.95
CA GLY A 362 1.94 -23.62 15.92
C GLY A 362 3.18 -22.95 15.31
N ILE A 363 3.88 -23.66 14.41
CA ILE A 363 5.03 -23.11 13.68
C ILE A 363 4.59 -21.98 12.75
N CYS A 364 3.50 -22.17 12.00
CA CYS A 364 2.93 -21.13 11.13
C CYS A 364 2.58 -19.86 11.93
N PHE A 365 1.98 -20.01 13.11
CA PHE A 365 1.70 -18.91 14.01
C PHE A 365 2.97 -18.20 14.47
N GLY A 366 3.95 -18.96 14.99
CA GLY A 366 5.23 -18.41 15.45
C GLY A 366 5.95 -17.63 14.36
N VAL A 367 6.04 -18.19 13.15
CA VAL A 367 6.62 -17.53 11.98
C VAL A 367 5.88 -16.24 11.63
N ALA A 368 4.54 -16.28 11.58
CA ALA A 368 3.74 -15.11 11.24
C ALA A 368 3.93 -13.97 12.25
N ILE A 369 4.02 -14.29 13.54
CA ILE A 369 4.32 -13.32 14.60
C ILE A 369 5.74 -12.77 14.46
N SER A 370 6.75 -13.64 14.27
CA SER A 370 8.14 -13.19 14.10
C SER A 370 8.31 -12.25 12.91
N LEU A 371 7.74 -12.59 11.74
CA LEU A 371 7.74 -11.72 10.56
C LEU A 371 7.01 -10.40 10.81
N SER A 372 5.87 -10.45 11.51
CA SER A 372 5.12 -9.24 11.86
C SER A 372 5.91 -8.30 12.76
N LEU A 373 6.66 -8.85 13.73
CA LEU A 373 7.54 -8.07 14.60
C LEU A 373 8.72 -7.44 13.85
N LEU A 374 9.33 -8.17 12.89
CA LEU A 374 10.38 -7.62 12.03
C LEU A 374 9.86 -6.42 11.23
N ILE A 375 8.67 -6.53 10.63
CA ILE A 375 8.04 -5.43 9.87
C ILE A 375 7.63 -4.26 10.76
N ALA A 376 7.11 -4.55 11.95
CA ALA A 376 6.73 -3.50 12.91
C ALA A 376 7.94 -2.64 13.29
N ASN A 377 9.11 -3.26 13.42
CA ASN A 377 10.39 -2.60 13.69
C ASN A 377 11.12 -2.10 12.43
N GLY A 378 10.58 -2.38 11.24
CA GLY A 378 11.09 -1.87 9.95
C GLY A 378 10.90 -0.36 9.79
N PHE A 379 11.49 0.21 8.72
CA PHE A 379 11.72 1.64 8.54
C PHE A 379 12.52 2.24 9.71
N LYS A 380 13.85 2.04 9.69
CA LYS A 380 14.75 2.81 10.55
C LYS A 380 14.56 4.31 10.28
N ASN A 381 14.67 5.12 11.33
CA ASN A 381 14.39 6.56 11.31
C ASN A 381 15.38 7.31 10.41
N ASP A 382 15.10 7.29 9.10
CA ASP A 382 15.71 8.14 8.08
C ASP A 382 14.67 9.17 7.54
#